data_AF-A0A967CIY4-F1
#
_entry.id   AF-A0A967CIY4-F1
#
_cell.length_a   1.000
_cell.length_b   1.000
_cell.length_c   1.000
_cell.angle_alpha   90.00
_cell.angle_beta   90.00
_cell.angle_gamma   90.00
#
_symmetry.space_group_name_H-M   'P 1'
#
loop_
_entity.id
_entity.type
_entity.pdbx_description
1 polymer ?
#
loop_
_entity_poly.entity_id
_entity_poly.type
_entity_poly.pdbx_seq_one_letter_code
_entity_poly.pdbx_strand_id
1 'polypeptide(L)'
;MQQMDSDIALITQTAPITTPTHGGRAKCLQRLVRLDLPVPRTVALSFDMVHKIAAGEAPDMAEILNTFADEDLLCVRPSSESPDWGGPGAVLNIGMNDEAFHRLSETLGEGPAAKIYFRFVQGYSVHVARLDPDIFDHIDGQGPEALAEALAAYEEETEEPFPQEKSVQLSEVLRSMARAWEGTTARLLRQAKGAPVDAGLGLIVQKMAFGVGRGECGAGVLQLVNSETGLPQITGRYRRQSQWRDALANNQGTLYLTRDDRGGSLEEDCPEIFQTLRDQAELMRRRL
;
A
#
# COMPACT_ATOMS: atom_id res chain seq x y z
N MET A 1 -9.63 33.64 -7.42
CA MET A 1 -8.63 33.43 -6.34
C MET A 1 -8.22 31.97 -6.46
N GLN A 2 -7.11 31.70 -7.15
CA GLN A 2 -6.60 30.34 -7.31
C GLN A 2 -6.26 29.82 -5.92
N GLN A 3 -7.04 28.86 -5.45
CA GLN A 3 -6.69 28.10 -4.26
C GLN A 3 -5.39 27.39 -4.64
N MET A 4 -4.27 27.76 -4.03
CA MET A 4 -3.01 27.05 -4.23
C MET A 4 -3.27 25.61 -3.83
N ASP A 5 -3.42 24.73 -4.81
CA ASP A 5 -3.49 23.29 -4.58
C ASP A 5 -2.16 22.91 -3.94
N SER A 6 -2.23 22.46 -2.69
CA SER A 6 -1.06 21.96 -1.99
C SER A 6 -0.65 20.67 -2.69
N ASP A 7 0.51 20.70 -3.34
CA ASP A 7 1.11 19.57 -4.05
C ASP A 7 1.32 18.34 -3.16
N ILE A 8 1.38 18.56 -1.85
CA ILE A 8 1.43 17.56 -0.79
C ILE A 8 0.25 17.87 0.16
N ALA A 9 -0.65 16.92 0.37
CA ALA A 9 -1.86 17.16 1.15
C ALA A 9 -2.19 16.00 2.09
N LEU A 10 -2.26 16.27 3.40
CA LEU A 10 -2.84 15.33 4.36
C LEU A 10 -4.33 15.12 4.02
N ILE A 11 -4.74 13.86 3.83
CA ILE A 11 -6.13 13.53 3.55
C ILE A 11 -6.96 13.72 4.82
N THR A 12 -7.69 14.84 4.85
CA THR A 12 -8.71 15.15 5.85
C THR A 12 -10.08 15.28 5.19
N GLN A 13 -11.13 15.42 6.00
CA GLN A 13 -12.50 15.61 5.49
C GLN A 13 -12.61 16.83 4.55
N THR A 14 -11.84 17.89 4.82
CA THR A 14 -11.89 19.18 4.12
C THR A 14 -10.74 19.41 3.13
N ALA A 15 -9.76 18.50 3.05
CA ALA A 15 -8.63 18.65 2.14
C ALA A 15 -9.08 18.85 0.67
N PRO A 16 -8.34 19.60 -0.17
CA PRO A 16 -8.71 19.87 -1.56
C PRO A 16 -8.38 18.69 -2.51
N ILE A 17 -8.72 17.45 -2.13
CA ILE A 17 -8.43 16.26 -2.95
C ILE A 17 -9.46 16.11 -4.07
N THR A 18 -9.02 16.07 -5.33
CA THR A 18 -9.88 15.82 -6.50
C THR A 18 -9.29 14.73 -7.40
N THR A 19 -10.14 14.03 -8.16
CA THR A 19 -9.69 12.98 -9.07
C THR A 19 -8.72 13.52 -10.14
N PRO A 20 -8.97 14.67 -10.79
CA PRO A 20 -8.08 15.20 -11.83
C PRO A 20 -6.71 15.71 -11.33
N THR A 21 -6.50 15.79 -10.01
CA THR A 21 -5.25 16.33 -9.43
C THR A 21 -4.53 15.32 -8.55
N HIS A 22 -5.24 14.41 -7.89
CA HIS A 22 -4.67 13.43 -6.94
C HIS A 22 -5.07 11.99 -7.26
N GLY A 23 -5.93 11.79 -8.27
CA GLY A 23 -6.41 10.49 -8.72
C GLY A 23 -7.53 9.89 -7.90
N GLY A 24 -8.07 8.79 -8.43
CA GLY A 24 -9.26 8.14 -7.89
C GLY A 24 -9.04 7.53 -6.50
N ARG A 25 -7.84 7.01 -6.23
CA ARG A 25 -7.55 6.35 -4.94
C ARG A 25 -7.47 7.35 -3.80
N ALA A 26 -6.76 8.47 -3.98
CA ALA A 26 -6.74 9.56 -3.01
C ALA A 26 -8.16 10.09 -2.76
N LYS A 27 -8.95 10.29 -3.84
CA LYS A 27 -10.33 10.76 -3.70
C LYS A 27 -11.23 9.76 -2.96
N CYS A 28 -11.10 8.47 -3.23
CA CYS A 28 -11.82 7.43 -2.50
C CYS A 28 -11.44 7.43 -1.01
N LEU A 29 -10.16 7.51 -0.66
CA LEU A 29 -9.73 7.59 0.73
C LEU A 29 -10.33 8.81 1.45
N GLN A 30 -10.33 9.98 0.80
CA GLN A 30 -11.00 11.15 1.37
C GLN A 30 -12.49 10.91 1.62
N ARG A 31 -13.19 10.27 0.67
CA ARG A 31 -14.62 9.95 0.82
C ARG A 31 -14.86 9.05 2.04
N LEU A 32 -13.99 8.06 2.27
CA LEU A 32 -14.06 7.20 3.45
C LEU A 32 -13.80 7.98 4.75
N VAL A 33 -12.80 8.88 4.75
CA VAL A 33 -12.51 9.78 5.90
C VAL A 33 -13.70 10.71 6.22
N ARG A 34 -14.44 11.19 5.20
CA ARG A 34 -15.67 11.99 5.40
C ARG A 34 -16.82 11.20 6.02
N LEU A 35 -16.77 9.86 5.95
CA LEU A 35 -17.74 8.97 6.59
C LEU A 35 -17.26 8.47 7.96
N ASP A 36 -16.17 9.04 8.48
CA ASP A 36 -15.59 8.65 9.77
C ASP A 36 -15.17 7.17 9.82
N LEU A 37 -14.80 6.61 8.67
CA LEU A 37 -14.30 5.24 8.57
C LEU A 37 -12.83 5.18 9.03
N PRO A 38 -12.37 4.04 9.60
CA PRO A 38 -11.03 3.88 10.16
C PRO A 38 -9.97 3.74 9.05
N VAL A 39 -9.73 4.81 8.31
CA VAL A 39 -8.72 4.88 7.26
C VAL A 39 -7.38 5.23 7.89
N PRO A 40 -6.31 4.45 7.65
CA PRO A 40 -4.98 4.82 8.11
C PRO A 40 -4.57 6.20 7.61
N ARG A 41 -3.84 6.95 8.45
CA ARG A 41 -3.38 8.30 8.12
C ARG A 41 -2.68 8.31 6.76
N THR A 42 -3.04 9.25 5.90
CA THR A 42 -2.60 9.25 4.50
C THR A 42 -2.31 10.66 4.01
N VAL A 43 -1.17 10.84 3.35
CA VAL A 43 -0.80 12.03 2.59
C VAL A 43 -0.92 11.71 1.09
N ALA A 44 -1.50 12.62 0.32
CA ALA A 44 -1.59 12.52 -1.13
C ALA A 44 -0.60 13.51 -1.77
N LEU A 45 0.08 13.07 -2.83
CA LEU A 45 0.89 13.89 -3.71
C LEU A 45 0.09 14.11 -5.00
N SER A 46 0.04 15.37 -5.43
CA SER A 46 -0.64 15.79 -6.66
C SER A 46 0.04 15.21 -7.91
N PHE A 47 -0.63 15.29 -9.06
CA PHE A 47 -0.08 14.94 -10.36
C PHE A 47 1.12 15.83 -10.70
N ASP A 48 1.03 17.12 -10.38
CA ASP A 48 2.09 18.09 -10.59
C ASP A 48 3.32 17.76 -9.74
N MET A 49 3.14 17.39 -8.47
CA MET A 49 4.23 16.95 -7.60
C MET A 49 4.90 15.69 -8.13
N VAL A 50 4.12 14.68 -8.53
CA VAL A 50 4.68 13.45 -9.10
C VAL A 50 5.43 13.72 -10.40
N HIS A 51 4.94 14.64 -11.23
CA HIS A 51 5.63 15.07 -12.44
C HIS A 51 6.96 15.77 -12.13
N LYS A 52 6.99 16.69 -11.16
CA LYS A 52 8.21 17.34 -10.66
C LYS A 52 9.23 16.33 -10.15
N ILE A 53 8.77 15.32 -9.39
CA ILE A 53 9.62 14.22 -8.91
C ILE A 53 10.21 13.42 -10.06
N ALA A 54 9.41 13.11 -11.10
CA ALA A 54 9.91 12.44 -12.30
C ALA A 54 10.96 13.28 -13.04
N ALA A 55 10.80 14.60 -13.05
CA ALA A 55 11.75 15.57 -13.60
C ALA A 55 13.02 15.77 -12.75
N GLY A 56 13.08 15.19 -11.54
CA GLY A 56 14.25 15.21 -10.67
C GLY A 56 14.18 16.19 -9.49
N GLU A 57 13.06 16.88 -9.31
CA GLU A 57 12.84 17.70 -8.12
C GLU A 57 12.59 16.81 -6.89
N ALA A 58 13.24 17.13 -5.77
CA ALA A 58 13.00 16.41 -4.51
C ALA A 58 11.75 16.97 -3.82
N PRO A 59 10.81 16.13 -3.35
CA PRO A 59 9.69 16.60 -2.55
C PRO A 59 10.17 17.03 -1.16
N ASP A 60 9.41 17.90 -0.48
CA ASP A 60 9.67 18.23 0.91
C ASP A 60 9.39 17.03 1.81
N MET A 61 10.45 16.30 2.16
CA MET A 61 10.31 15.10 2.97
C MET A 61 9.85 15.40 4.40
N ALA A 62 10.22 16.56 4.94
CA ALA A 62 9.79 16.96 6.28
C ALA A 62 8.28 17.22 6.30
N GLU A 63 7.75 17.88 5.26
CA GLU A 63 6.30 18.10 5.12
C GLU A 63 5.52 16.78 5.12
N ILE A 64 6.02 15.74 4.43
CA ILE A 64 5.37 14.43 4.40
C ILE A 64 5.53 13.70 5.74
N LEU A 65 6.76 13.56 6.24
CA LEU A 65 7.09 12.70 7.38
C LEU A 65 6.57 13.24 8.71
N ASN A 66 6.54 14.57 8.90
CA ASN A 66 5.99 15.19 10.12
C ASN A 66 4.48 14.94 10.31
N THR A 67 3.80 14.39 9.30
CA THR A 67 2.41 13.95 9.44
C THR A 67 2.27 12.58 10.11
N PHE A 68 3.34 11.79 10.21
CA PHE A 68 3.35 10.45 10.78
C PHE A 68 4.13 10.42 12.09
N ALA A 69 3.95 9.36 12.89
CA ALA A 69 4.83 9.12 14.03
C ALA A 69 6.19 8.56 13.55
N ASP A 70 7.23 8.76 14.34
CA ASP A 70 8.58 8.30 14.01
C ASP A 70 8.65 6.77 13.92
N GLU A 71 7.87 6.04 14.72
CA GLU A 71 7.81 4.57 14.61
C GLU A 71 6.92 4.04 13.47
N ASP A 72 6.14 4.88 12.78
CA ASP A 72 5.19 4.42 11.77
C ASP A 72 5.91 3.88 10.54
N LEU A 73 5.60 2.64 10.15
CA LEU A 73 5.90 2.18 8.80
C LEU A 73 4.89 2.73 7.79
N LEU A 74 5.37 2.98 6.58
CA LEU A 74 4.61 3.61 5.52
C LEU A 74 4.48 2.69 4.30
N CYS A 75 3.51 2.98 3.44
CA CYS A 75 3.45 2.44 2.09
C CYS A 75 3.23 3.58 1.10
N VAL A 76 3.72 3.39 -0.13
CA VAL A 76 3.41 4.24 -1.26
C VAL A 76 2.56 3.46 -2.26
N ARG A 77 1.46 4.06 -2.69
CA ARG A 77 0.56 3.46 -3.69
C ARG A 77 0.30 4.46 -4.82
N PRO A 78 0.18 3.99 -6.08
CA PRO A 78 -0.23 4.86 -7.18
C PRO A 78 -1.65 5.39 -6.94
N SER A 79 -2.02 6.48 -7.60
CA SER A 79 -3.36 7.06 -7.63
C SER A 79 -3.55 7.80 -8.95
N SER A 80 -3.78 7.05 -10.03
CA SER A 80 -4.20 7.61 -11.33
C SER A 80 -5.68 7.99 -11.30
N GLU A 81 -6.15 8.73 -12.30
CA GLU A 81 -7.58 9.05 -12.45
C GLU A 81 -8.43 7.79 -12.63
N SER A 82 -7.98 6.87 -13.48
CA SER A 82 -8.59 5.56 -13.67
C SER A 82 -7.65 4.44 -13.20
N PRO A 83 -8.13 3.48 -12.39
CA PRO A 83 -7.34 2.32 -11.98
C PRO A 83 -7.01 1.37 -13.14
N ASP A 84 -7.79 1.41 -14.23
CA ASP A 84 -7.67 0.45 -15.34
C ASP A 84 -6.40 0.66 -16.16
N TRP A 85 -5.88 1.89 -16.18
CA TRP A 85 -4.67 2.27 -16.90
C TRP A 85 -3.43 1.49 -16.44
N GLY A 86 -3.45 0.92 -15.24
CA GLY A 86 -2.30 0.29 -14.61
C GLY A 86 -1.40 1.32 -13.92
N GLY A 87 -0.13 0.97 -13.72
CA GLY A 87 0.84 1.83 -13.04
C GLY A 87 1.83 1.02 -12.21
N PRO A 88 2.79 1.70 -11.56
CA PRO A 88 3.75 1.03 -10.68
C PRO A 88 3.04 0.29 -9.53
N GLY A 89 3.63 -0.83 -9.12
CA GLY A 89 3.17 -1.58 -7.94
C GLY A 89 3.26 -0.74 -6.66
N ALA A 90 2.48 -1.11 -5.65
CA ALA A 90 2.63 -0.50 -4.33
C ALA A 90 3.92 -0.98 -3.66
N VAL A 91 4.61 -0.08 -2.97
CA VAL A 91 5.74 -0.41 -2.09
C VAL A 91 5.26 -0.32 -0.65
N LEU A 92 5.45 -1.39 0.11
CA LEU A 92 5.01 -1.50 1.50
C LEU A 92 6.22 -1.44 2.45
N ASN A 93 5.97 -1.28 3.75
CA ASN A 93 6.97 -1.41 4.82
C ASN A 93 8.13 -0.40 4.75
N ILE A 94 7.91 0.77 4.14
CA ILE A 94 8.89 1.86 4.11
C ILE A 94 9.10 2.35 5.55
N GLY A 95 10.36 2.49 5.95
CA GLY A 95 10.79 2.71 7.32
C GLY A 95 11.26 1.45 8.03
N MET A 96 11.18 0.26 7.40
CA MET A 96 11.87 -0.92 7.93
C MET A 96 13.37 -0.69 7.87
N ASN A 97 13.99 -0.90 9.02
CA ASN A 97 15.42 -0.80 9.27
C ASN A 97 15.71 -1.68 10.50
N ASP A 98 16.97 -1.74 10.92
CA ASP A 98 17.38 -2.63 12.02
C ASP A 98 16.69 -2.26 13.35
N GLU A 99 16.47 -0.97 13.60
CA GLU A 99 15.76 -0.50 14.78
C GLU A 99 14.28 -0.93 14.76
N ALA A 100 13.59 -0.75 13.62
CA ALA A 100 12.21 -1.17 13.45
C ALA A 100 12.08 -2.70 13.54
N PHE A 101 13.06 -3.45 13.05
CA PHE A 101 13.12 -4.91 13.20
C PHE A 101 13.19 -5.33 14.66
N HIS A 102 14.05 -4.70 15.47
CA HIS A 102 14.11 -4.96 16.91
C HIS A 102 12.76 -4.66 17.59
N ARG A 103 12.18 -3.48 17.36
CA ARG A 103 10.88 -3.10 17.96
C ARG A 103 9.74 -4.05 17.56
N LEU A 104 9.67 -4.41 16.27
CA LEU A 104 8.63 -5.33 15.79
C LEU A 104 8.84 -6.75 16.32
N SER A 105 10.08 -7.18 16.52
CA SER A 105 10.40 -8.50 17.08
C SER A 105 9.85 -8.66 18.50
N GLU A 106 9.87 -7.61 19.32
CA GLU A 106 9.28 -7.64 20.68
C GLU A 106 7.75 -7.82 20.65
N THR A 107 7.08 -7.23 19.66
CA THR A 107 5.63 -7.22 19.57
C THR A 107 5.07 -8.44 18.82
N LEU A 108 5.61 -8.72 17.64
CA LEU A 108 5.14 -9.74 16.69
C LEU A 108 5.91 -11.07 16.82
N GLY A 109 7.09 -11.06 17.43
CA GLY A 109 8.06 -12.14 17.37
C GLY A 109 9.08 -11.94 16.24
N GLU A 110 10.27 -12.48 16.45
CA GLU A 110 11.43 -12.31 15.56
C GLU A 110 11.18 -12.85 14.14
N GLY A 111 10.61 -14.04 14.00
CA GLY A 111 10.30 -14.63 12.68
C GLY A 111 9.36 -13.78 11.83
N PRO A 112 8.18 -13.37 12.33
CA PRO A 112 7.29 -12.46 11.61
C PRO A 112 7.91 -11.10 11.29
N ALA A 113 8.68 -10.51 12.21
CA ALA A 113 9.37 -9.25 11.98
C ALA A 113 10.43 -9.38 10.87
N ALA A 114 11.22 -10.46 10.90
CA ALA A 114 12.23 -10.74 9.87
C ALA A 114 11.59 -10.92 8.50
N LYS A 115 10.45 -11.61 8.43
CA LYS A 115 9.68 -11.77 7.19
C LYS A 115 9.19 -10.44 6.61
N ILE A 116 8.75 -9.51 7.45
CA ILE A 116 8.35 -8.16 7.01
C ILE A 116 9.55 -7.40 6.45
N TYR A 117 10.68 -7.45 7.14
CA TYR A 117 11.91 -6.77 6.72
C TYR A 117 12.47 -7.38 5.42
N PHE A 118 12.59 -8.70 5.35
CA PHE A 118 13.07 -9.44 4.17
C PHE A 118 12.26 -9.06 2.93
N ARG A 119 10.92 -9.08 3.04
CA ARG A 119 10.03 -8.69 1.94
C ARG A 119 10.19 -7.22 1.54
N PHE A 120 10.51 -6.35 2.48
CA PHE A 120 10.81 -4.96 2.17
C PHE A 120 12.12 -4.84 1.40
N VAL A 121 13.20 -5.46 1.88
CA VAL A 121 14.50 -5.49 1.20
C VAL A 121 14.32 -6.01 -0.22
N GLN A 122 13.75 -7.20 -0.39
CA GLN A 122 13.54 -7.81 -1.70
C GLN A 122 12.71 -6.90 -2.65
N GLY A 123 11.59 -6.36 -2.16
CA GLY A 123 10.73 -5.47 -2.95
C GLY A 123 11.40 -4.14 -3.30
N TYR A 124 12.18 -3.57 -2.37
CA TYR A 124 12.94 -2.33 -2.58
C TYR A 124 14.05 -2.56 -3.61
N SER A 125 14.84 -3.63 -3.46
CA SER A 125 15.93 -3.99 -4.38
C SER A 125 15.45 -4.12 -5.82
N VAL A 126 14.37 -4.86 -6.05
CA VAL A 126 13.85 -5.09 -7.41
C VAL A 126 13.12 -3.88 -7.97
N HIS A 127 12.23 -3.25 -7.18
CA HIS A 127 11.33 -2.22 -7.72
C HIS A 127 11.87 -0.79 -7.61
N VAL A 128 12.76 -0.53 -6.65
CA VAL A 128 13.33 0.79 -6.37
C VAL A 128 14.76 0.87 -6.89
N ALA A 129 15.65 -0.02 -6.43
CA ALA A 129 17.05 -0.06 -6.86
C ALA A 129 17.25 -0.69 -8.25
N ARG A 130 16.22 -1.34 -8.82
CA ARG A 130 16.23 -1.95 -10.17
C ARG A 130 17.23 -3.08 -10.33
N LEU A 131 17.52 -3.80 -9.24
CA LEU A 131 18.32 -5.01 -9.28
C LEU A 131 17.54 -6.16 -9.90
N ASP A 132 18.27 -7.12 -10.45
CA ASP A 132 17.69 -8.37 -10.95
C ASP A 132 17.15 -9.20 -9.77
N PRO A 133 15.93 -9.75 -9.81
CA PRO A 133 15.43 -10.61 -8.75
C PRO A 133 16.29 -11.87 -8.49
N ASP A 134 17.06 -12.33 -9.48
CA ASP A 134 17.88 -13.55 -9.39
C ASP A 134 18.94 -13.49 -8.27
N ILE A 135 19.28 -12.29 -7.80
CA ILE A 135 20.21 -12.09 -6.66
C ILE A 135 19.66 -12.71 -5.37
N PHE A 136 18.35 -12.99 -5.29
CA PHE A 136 17.70 -13.60 -4.13
C PHE A 136 17.39 -15.09 -4.30
N ASP A 137 17.68 -15.68 -5.46
CA ASP A 137 17.27 -17.06 -5.79
C ASP A 137 17.94 -18.12 -4.91
N HIS A 138 19.11 -17.81 -4.38
CA HIS A 138 19.87 -18.71 -3.50
C HIS A 138 19.42 -18.65 -2.04
N ILE A 139 18.53 -17.72 -1.68
CA ILE A 139 18.12 -17.48 -0.30
C ILE A 139 16.87 -18.29 0.03
N ASP A 140 17.02 -19.24 0.95
CA ASP A 140 15.92 -20.10 1.38
C ASP A 140 15.15 -19.50 2.57
N GLY A 141 13.83 -19.40 2.42
CA GLY A 141 12.93 -18.95 3.49
C GLY A 141 12.84 -17.44 3.65
N GLN A 142 12.32 -16.97 4.79
CA GLN A 142 12.04 -15.55 5.08
C GLN A 142 12.28 -15.21 6.56
N GLY A 143 13.18 -15.96 7.23
CA GLY A 143 13.54 -15.77 8.63
C GLY A 143 14.72 -14.80 8.81
N PRO A 144 15.27 -14.70 10.03
CA PRO A 144 16.42 -13.82 10.33
C PRO A 144 17.67 -14.13 9.50
N GLU A 145 17.96 -15.41 9.25
CA GLU A 145 19.09 -15.84 8.39
C GLU A 145 18.90 -15.35 6.95
N ALA A 146 17.73 -15.61 6.36
CA ALA A 146 17.37 -15.12 5.02
C ALA A 146 17.38 -13.60 4.91
N LEU A 147 16.99 -12.87 5.96
CA LEU A 147 17.10 -11.42 6.02
C LEU A 147 18.55 -10.95 5.96
N ALA A 148 19.44 -11.56 6.75
CA ALA A 148 20.86 -11.22 6.75
C ALA A 148 21.49 -11.46 5.37
N GLU A 149 21.17 -12.59 4.73
CA GLU A 149 21.60 -12.89 3.36
C GLU A 149 21.06 -11.87 2.34
N ALA A 150 19.79 -11.47 2.45
CA ALA A 150 19.20 -10.49 1.53
C ALA A 150 19.81 -9.10 1.65
N LEU A 151 20.17 -8.68 2.88
CA LEU A 151 20.89 -7.42 3.13
C LEU A 151 22.31 -7.48 2.54
N ALA A 152 23.01 -8.61 2.71
CA ALA A 152 24.33 -8.81 2.14
C ALA A 152 24.31 -8.81 0.61
N ALA A 153 23.34 -9.51 -0.01
CA ALA A 153 23.17 -9.54 -1.46
C ALA A 153 22.87 -8.13 -2.03
N TYR A 154 22.08 -7.32 -1.32
CA TYR A 154 21.87 -5.93 -1.72
C TYR A 154 23.17 -5.11 -1.69
N GLU A 155 23.96 -5.23 -0.61
CA GLU A 155 25.22 -4.50 -0.46
C GLU A 155 26.27 -4.93 -1.48
N GLU A 156 26.36 -6.22 -1.80
CA GLU A 156 27.25 -6.75 -2.83
C GLU A 156 26.92 -6.19 -4.23
N GLU A 157 25.64 -6.13 -4.58
CA GLU A 157 25.18 -5.68 -5.91
C GLU A 157 25.20 -4.16 -6.08
N THR A 158 25.04 -3.40 -4.98
CA THR A 158 24.97 -1.94 -5.03
C THR A 158 26.25 -1.23 -4.59
N GLU A 159 27.19 -1.96 -3.98
CA GLU A 159 28.36 -1.42 -3.29
C GLU A 159 28.01 -0.43 -2.14
N GLU A 160 26.76 -0.42 -1.69
CA GLU A 160 26.26 0.45 -0.64
C GLU A 160 25.37 -0.35 0.35
N PRO A 161 25.41 -0.05 1.66
CA PRO A 161 24.55 -0.72 2.62
C PRO A 161 23.07 -0.38 2.37
N PHE A 162 22.17 -1.30 2.74
CA PHE A 162 20.73 -1.05 2.62
C PHE A 162 20.34 0.22 3.41
N PRO A 163 19.60 1.17 2.78
CA PRO A 163 19.33 2.46 3.39
C PRO A 163 18.53 2.30 4.69
N GLN A 164 19.07 2.77 5.81
CA GLN A 164 18.42 2.66 7.13
C GLN A 164 17.49 3.85 7.44
N GLU A 165 17.69 4.97 6.77
CA GLU A 165 16.93 6.21 6.98
C GLU A 165 15.59 6.20 6.22
N LYS A 166 14.47 6.30 6.95
CA LYS A 166 13.10 6.31 6.37
C LYS A 166 12.93 7.39 5.30
N SER A 167 13.53 8.57 5.51
CA SER A 167 13.46 9.68 4.55
C SER A 167 14.14 9.35 3.22
N VAL A 168 15.29 8.66 3.27
CA VAL A 168 16.01 8.21 2.08
C VAL A 168 15.19 7.17 1.33
N GLN A 169 14.72 6.13 2.06
CA GLN A 169 13.88 5.08 1.49
C GLN A 169 12.63 5.65 0.80
N LEU A 170 11.91 6.56 1.47
CA LEU A 170 10.69 7.16 0.92
C LEU A 170 10.98 8.02 -0.31
N SER A 171 12.04 8.84 -0.28
CA SER A 171 12.46 9.66 -1.43
C SER A 171 12.75 8.80 -2.67
N GLU A 172 13.51 7.72 -2.51
CA GLU A 172 13.84 6.82 -3.62
C GLU A 172 12.62 6.06 -4.15
N VAL A 173 11.72 5.63 -3.26
CA VAL A 173 10.45 5.01 -3.67
C VAL A 173 9.61 5.96 -4.51
N LEU A 174 9.41 7.20 -4.05
CA LEU A 174 8.64 8.22 -4.77
C LEU A 174 9.26 8.49 -6.15
N ARG A 175 10.60 8.64 -6.20
CA ARG A 175 11.34 8.84 -7.46
C ARG A 175 11.20 7.67 -8.41
N SER A 176 11.38 6.43 -7.94
CA SER A 176 11.27 5.24 -8.78
C SER A 176 9.85 5.08 -9.34
N MET A 177 8.82 5.29 -8.52
CA MET A 177 7.42 5.19 -8.96
C MET A 177 7.05 6.29 -9.96
N ALA A 178 7.48 7.53 -9.73
CA ALA A 178 7.25 8.64 -10.65
C ALA A 178 7.91 8.39 -12.02
N ARG A 179 9.18 7.95 -12.02
CA ARG A 179 9.89 7.59 -13.26
C ARG A 179 9.27 6.40 -13.98
N ALA A 180 8.81 5.39 -13.23
CA ALA A 180 8.13 4.23 -13.80
C ALA A 180 6.84 4.62 -14.54
N TRP A 181 6.12 5.61 -14.04
CA TRP A 181 4.96 6.15 -14.74
C TRP A 181 5.35 6.85 -16.04
N GLU A 182 6.38 7.68 -16.04
CA GLU A 182 6.80 8.41 -17.25
C GLU A 182 7.52 7.55 -18.30
N GLY A 183 7.85 6.31 -17.97
CA GLY A 183 8.51 5.38 -18.88
C GLY A 183 7.72 5.14 -20.18
N THR A 184 8.42 5.13 -21.32
CA THR A 184 7.81 4.99 -22.66
C THR A 184 6.90 3.76 -22.77
N THR A 185 7.32 2.61 -22.26
CA THR A 185 6.50 1.38 -22.28
C THR A 185 5.23 1.55 -21.45
N ALA A 186 5.32 2.15 -20.25
CA ALA A 186 4.16 2.39 -19.40
C ALA A 186 3.17 3.35 -20.07
N ARG A 187 3.67 4.40 -20.74
CA ARG A 187 2.88 5.36 -21.53
C ARG A 187 2.11 4.68 -22.67
N LEU A 188 2.78 3.84 -23.46
CA LEU A 188 2.13 3.12 -24.56
C LEU A 188 1.06 2.14 -24.05
N LEU A 189 1.37 1.40 -22.99
CA LEU A 189 0.43 0.45 -22.39
C LEU A 189 -0.82 1.14 -21.82
N ARG A 190 -0.69 2.30 -21.17
CA ARG A 190 -1.86 3.04 -20.68
C ARG A 190 -2.68 3.67 -21.80
N GLN A 191 -2.05 4.19 -22.85
CA GLN A 191 -2.75 4.71 -24.02
C GLN A 191 -3.52 3.60 -24.76
N ALA A 192 -2.95 2.41 -24.88
CA ALA A 192 -3.64 1.24 -25.43
C ALA A 192 -4.90 0.86 -24.61
N LYS A 193 -4.94 1.24 -23.32
CA LYS A 193 -6.09 1.07 -22.43
C LYS A 193 -7.02 2.31 -22.37
N GLY A 194 -6.84 3.27 -23.28
CA GLY A 194 -7.69 4.45 -23.39
C GLY A 194 -7.32 5.61 -22.47
N ALA A 195 -6.13 5.61 -21.85
CA ALA A 195 -5.65 6.78 -21.11
C ALA A 195 -5.32 7.94 -22.07
N PRO A 196 -5.65 9.19 -21.72
CA PRO A 196 -5.25 10.35 -22.51
C PRO A 196 -3.72 10.54 -22.46
N VAL A 197 -3.19 11.35 -23.38
CA VAL A 197 -1.73 11.57 -23.51
C VAL A 197 -1.14 12.22 -22.25
N ASP A 198 -1.91 13.10 -21.63
CA ASP A 198 -1.63 13.86 -20.42
C ASP A 198 -2.14 13.15 -19.14
N ALA A 199 -2.41 11.85 -19.20
CA ALA A 199 -2.83 11.06 -18.05
C ALA A 199 -1.87 11.23 -16.87
N GLY A 200 -2.36 11.84 -15.79
CA GLY A 200 -1.59 12.08 -14.58
C GLY A 200 -1.58 10.89 -13.62
N LEU A 201 -0.59 10.90 -12.73
CA LEU A 201 -0.46 9.98 -11.62
C LEU A 201 -0.25 10.78 -10.33
N GLY A 202 -1.10 10.54 -9.33
CA GLY A 202 -0.84 10.93 -7.96
C GLY A 202 -0.20 9.76 -7.22
N LEU A 203 0.44 10.05 -6.10
CA LEU A 203 0.92 9.03 -5.17
C LEU A 203 0.26 9.24 -3.81
N ILE A 204 0.04 8.17 -3.06
CA ILE A 204 -0.37 8.28 -1.66
C ILE A 204 0.68 7.64 -0.77
N VAL A 205 1.09 8.36 0.27
CA VAL A 205 1.91 7.86 1.37
C VAL A 205 0.97 7.57 2.53
N GLN A 206 0.88 6.32 2.96
CA GLN A 206 -0.10 5.90 3.95
C GLN A 206 0.55 5.07 5.06
N LYS A 207 0.14 5.32 6.30
CA LYS A 207 0.53 4.51 7.46
C LYS A 207 0.14 3.04 7.25
N MET A 208 1.06 2.13 7.53
CA MET A 208 0.81 0.70 7.47
C MET A 208 -0.18 0.27 8.56
N ALA A 209 -1.07 -0.64 8.19
CA ALA A 209 -1.83 -1.48 9.10
C ALA A 209 -1.43 -2.94 8.85
N PHE A 210 -0.97 -3.61 9.90
CA PHE A 210 -0.49 -4.98 9.79
C PHE A 210 -1.64 -5.98 9.97
N GLY A 211 -1.77 -6.90 9.03
CA GLY A 211 -2.65 -8.06 9.14
C GLY A 211 -1.95 -9.28 9.75
N VAL A 212 -0.79 -9.07 10.39
CA VAL A 212 -0.02 -10.08 11.13
C VAL A 212 0.26 -9.57 12.53
N GLY A 213 0.21 -10.45 13.53
CA GLY A 213 0.45 -10.10 14.93
C GLY A 213 -0.40 -10.86 15.93
N ARG A 214 -0.49 -10.33 17.15
CA ARG A 214 -1.24 -10.97 18.24
C ARG A 214 -2.74 -10.74 18.10
N GLY A 215 -3.52 -11.78 18.39
CA GLY A 215 -4.99 -11.72 18.33
C GLY A 215 -5.54 -11.92 16.92
N GLU A 216 -6.79 -11.47 16.72
CA GLU A 216 -7.46 -11.56 15.42
C GLU A 216 -6.98 -10.43 14.51
N CYS A 217 -6.12 -10.78 13.56
CA CYS A 217 -5.63 -9.86 12.54
C CYS A 217 -5.47 -10.58 11.19
N GLY A 218 -5.63 -9.82 10.12
CA GLY A 218 -5.62 -10.34 8.77
C GLY A 218 -5.96 -9.28 7.74
N ALA A 219 -6.03 -9.72 6.49
CA ALA A 219 -6.42 -8.88 5.36
C ALA A 219 -7.52 -9.56 4.56
N GLY A 220 -8.35 -8.76 3.89
CA GLY A 220 -9.47 -9.27 3.13
C GLY A 220 -9.99 -8.28 2.10
N VAL A 221 -10.92 -8.76 1.29
CA VAL A 221 -11.68 -7.96 0.32
C VAL A 221 -13.16 -8.23 0.51
N LEU A 222 -13.96 -7.19 0.34
CA LEU A 222 -15.40 -7.28 0.34
C LEU A 222 -15.97 -6.64 -0.91
N GLN A 223 -17.09 -7.18 -1.36
CA GLN A 223 -17.95 -6.62 -2.40
C GLN A 223 -19.30 -6.34 -1.76
N LEU A 224 -19.95 -5.28 -2.22
CA LEU A 224 -21.26 -4.86 -1.71
C LEU A 224 -22.39 -5.25 -2.66
N VAL A 225 -22.10 -5.77 -3.84
CA VAL A 225 -23.09 -6.17 -4.83
C VAL A 225 -22.85 -7.60 -5.25
N ASN A 226 -23.93 -8.32 -5.50
CA ASN A 226 -23.85 -9.61 -6.17
C ASN A 226 -23.46 -9.38 -7.63
N SER A 227 -22.36 -9.98 -8.08
CA SER A 227 -21.83 -9.81 -9.43
C SER A 227 -22.70 -10.39 -10.54
N GLU A 228 -23.61 -11.32 -10.22
CA GLU A 228 -24.51 -11.97 -11.18
C GLU A 228 -25.87 -11.26 -11.27
N THR A 229 -26.46 -10.90 -10.13
CA THR A 229 -27.81 -10.32 -10.06
C THR A 229 -27.82 -8.81 -9.95
N GLY A 230 -26.69 -8.19 -9.58
CA GLY A 230 -26.59 -6.75 -9.28
C GLY A 230 -27.26 -6.34 -7.97
N LEU A 231 -27.88 -7.27 -7.24
CA LEU A 231 -28.61 -6.96 -6.01
C LEU A 231 -27.65 -6.65 -4.84
N PRO A 232 -28.10 -5.91 -3.82
CA PRO A 232 -27.35 -5.70 -2.60
C PRO A 232 -26.96 -7.01 -1.92
N GLN A 233 -25.65 -7.24 -1.76
CA GLN A 233 -25.14 -8.40 -1.04
C GLN A 233 -23.70 -8.15 -0.58
N ILE A 234 -23.42 -8.39 0.70
CA ILE A 234 -22.04 -8.41 1.17
C ILE A 234 -21.47 -9.79 0.89
N THR A 235 -20.40 -9.84 0.10
CA THR A 235 -19.62 -11.05 -0.14
C THR A 235 -18.14 -10.71 0.00
N GLY A 236 -17.29 -11.71 0.22
CA GLY A 236 -15.86 -11.46 0.27
C GLY A 236 -15.06 -12.55 0.95
N ARG A 237 -13.78 -12.26 1.11
CA ARG A 237 -12.76 -13.17 1.63
C ARG A 237 -11.90 -12.48 2.66
N TYR A 238 -11.54 -13.22 3.69
CA TYR A 238 -10.65 -12.77 4.75
C TYR A 238 -9.64 -13.86 5.10
N ARG A 239 -8.38 -13.48 5.30
CA ARG A 239 -7.34 -14.42 5.69
C ARG A 239 -6.58 -13.88 6.90
N ARG A 240 -6.56 -14.68 7.97
CA ARG A 240 -5.80 -14.41 9.18
C ARG A 240 -4.30 -14.37 8.90
N GLN A 241 -3.57 -13.59 9.69
CA GLN A 241 -2.11 -13.55 9.67
C GLN A 241 -1.56 -13.34 8.25
N SER A 242 -2.18 -12.42 7.51
CA SER A 242 -1.84 -12.14 6.12
C SER A 242 -1.85 -10.65 5.82
N GLN A 243 -0.98 -10.24 4.90
CA GLN A 243 -0.86 -8.85 4.49
C GLN A 243 -1.34 -8.71 3.03
N TRP A 244 -2.12 -7.66 2.77
CA TRP A 244 -2.41 -7.20 1.41
C TRP A 244 -3.00 -8.30 0.49
N ARG A 245 -2.46 -8.47 -0.72
CA ARG A 245 -2.90 -9.40 -1.76
C ARG A 245 -2.46 -10.84 -1.51
N ASP A 246 -1.57 -11.11 -0.56
CA ASP A 246 -1.25 -12.49 -0.15
C ASP A 246 -2.49 -13.21 0.41
N ALA A 247 -3.46 -12.46 0.93
CA ALA A 247 -4.78 -12.95 1.31
C ALA A 247 -5.60 -13.51 0.13
N LEU A 248 -5.32 -13.04 -1.09
CA LEU A 248 -6.09 -13.34 -2.30
C LEU A 248 -5.41 -14.35 -3.22
N ALA A 249 -4.09 -14.54 -3.08
CA ALA A 249 -3.31 -15.40 -3.96
C ALA A 249 -3.55 -16.90 -3.69
N ASN A 250 -3.92 -17.28 -2.46
CA ASN A 250 -4.14 -18.67 -2.08
C ASN A 250 -5.43 -18.84 -1.28
N ASN A 251 -6.28 -19.78 -1.72
CA ASN A 251 -7.54 -20.10 -1.04
C ASN A 251 -7.34 -20.88 0.28
N GLN A 252 -6.17 -21.48 0.50
CA GLN A 252 -5.89 -22.21 1.72
C GLN A 252 -5.81 -21.27 2.94
N GLY A 253 -6.63 -21.55 3.95
CA GLY A 253 -6.73 -20.74 5.17
C GLY A 253 -7.53 -19.44 5.01
N THR A 254 -8.25 -19.28 3.90
CA THR A 254 -9.10 -18.11 3.65
C THR A 254 -10.54 -18.41 4.06
N LEU A 255 -11.12 -17.52 4.87
CA LEU A 255 -12.50 -17.54 5.32
C LEU A 255 -13.40 -16.77 4.36
N TYR A 256 -14.68 -17.15 4.34
CA TYR A 256 -15.74 -16.28 3.82
C TYR A 256 -15.99 -15.11 4.79
N LEU A 257 -16.49 -13.98 4.30
CA LEU A 257 -16.94 -12.91 5.22
C LEU A 257 -18.28 -13.28 5.88
N THR A 258 -19.23 -13.73 5.08
CA THR A 258 -20.56 -14.19 5.52
C THR A 258 -20.58 -15.71 5.64
N ARG A 259 -21.56 -16.26 6.37
CA ARG A 259 -21.81 -17.70 6.40
C ARG A 259 -21.91 -18.30 5.00
N ASP A 260 -21.25 -19.43 4.79
CA ASP A 260 -21.21 -20.13 3.51
C ASP A 260 -20.98 -21.62 3.73
N ASP A 261 -21.78 -22.48 3.12
CA ASP A 261 -21.68 -23.93 3.32
C ASP A 261 -20.36 -24.54 2.86
N ARG A 262 -19.59 -23.81 2.03
CA ARG A 262 -18.30 -24.28 1.48
C ARG A 262 -17.13 -24.13 2.45
N GLY A 263 -17.29 -23.44 3.59
CA GLY A 263 -16.23 -23.30 4.59
C GLY A 263 -16.51 -22.24 5.66
N GLY A 264 -15.60 -22.13 6.64
CA GLY A 264 -15.76 -21.20 7.76
C GLY A 264 -15.85 -19.73 7.35
N SER A 265 -16.49 -18.93 8.21
CA SER A 265 -16.75 -17.52 7.95
C SER A 265 -16.30 -16.61 9.11
N LEU A 266 -15.94 -15.37 8.78
CA LEU A 266 -15.65 -14.34 9.76
C LEU A 266 -16.90 -13.97 10.59
N GLU A 267 -18.08 -14.05 9.97
CA GLU A 267 -19.37 -13.86 10.65
C GLU A 267 -19.58 -14.85 11.81
N GLU A 268 -19.11 -16.10 11.67
CA GLU A 268 -19.21 -17.11 12.73
C GLU A 268 -18.07 -17.01 13.73
N ASP A 269 -16.84 -16.87 13.24
CA ASP A 269 -15.65 -16.90 14.10
C ASP A 269 -15.50 -15.62 14.93
N CYS A 270 -15.86 -14.46 14.36
CA CYS A 270 -15.63 -13.14 14.95
C CYS A 270 -16.83 -12.20 14.70
N PRO A 271 -18.00 -12.48 15.30
CA PRO A 271 -19.25 -11.80 14.99
C PRO A 271 -19.20 -10.29 15.26
N GLU A 272 -18.47 -9.83 16.28
CA GLU A 272 -18.35 -8.40 16.61
C GLU A 272 -17.56 -7.62 15.54
N ILE A 273 -16.46 -8.20 15.05
CA ILE A 273 -15.66 -7.63 13.97
C ILE A 273 -16.48 -7.59 12.68
N PHE A 274 -17.17 -8.70 12.37
CA PHE A 274 -18.04 -8.77 11.21
C PHE A 274 -19.21 -7.78 11.29
N GLN A 275 -19.81 -7.60 12.47
CA GLN A 275 -20.87 -6.63 12.69
C GLN A 275 -20.39 -5.20 12.41
N THR A 276 -19.22 -4.83 12.94
CA THR A 276 -18.58 -3.53 12.67
C THR A 276 -18.34 -3.33 11.16
N LEU A 277 -17.82 -4.35 10.48
CA LEU A 277 -17.59 -4.33 9.04
C LEU A 277 -18.91 -4.15 8.26
N ARG A 278 -19.97 -4.84 8.68
CA ARG A 278 -21.30 -4.76 8.06
C ARG A 278 -21.89 -3.35 8.18
N ASP A 279 -21.81 -2.75 9.37
CA ASP A 279 -22.34 -1.41 9.61
C ASP A 279 -21.61 -0.35 8.77
N GLN A 280 -20.27 -0.48 8.65
CA GLN A 280 -19.45 0.36 7.79
C GLN A 280 -19.77 0.13 6.29
N ALA A 281 -19.95 -1.12 5.88
CA ALA A 281 -20.33 -1.49 4.51
C ALA A 281 -21.69 -0.91 4.09
N GLU A 282 -22.69 -0.97 4.98
CA GLU A 282 -23.99 -0.36 4.76
C GLU A 282 -23.91 1.16 4.67
N LEU A 283 -23.10 1.80 5.53
CA LEU A 283 -22.88 3.25 5.48
C LEU A 283 -22.26 3.67 4.14
N MET A 284 -21.23 2.96 3.68
CA MET A 284 -20.59 3.22 2.37
C MET A 284 -21.61 3.14 1.24
N ARG A 285 -22.44 2.09 1.22
CA ARG A 285 -23.45 1.90 0.15
C ARG A 285 -24.49 3.02 0.07
N ARG A 286 -24.85 3.60 1.22
CA ARG A 286 -25.88 4.67 1.27
C ARG A 286 -25.33 6.04 0.90
N ARG A 287 -24.01 6.26 1.07
CA ARG A 287 -23.40 7.60 1.02
C ARG A 287 -22.44 7.81 -0.15
N LEU A 288 -21.95 6.75 -0.79
CA LEU A 288 -20.99 6.78 -1.91
C LEU A 288 -21.62 6.24 -3.19
#